data_AF-A0ABD0UJ87-F1
#
_entry.id   AF-A0ABD0UJ87-F1
#
_cell.length_a   1.000
_cell.length_b   1.000
_cell.length_c   1.000
_cell.angle_alpha   90.00
_cell.angle_beta   90.00
_cell.angle_gamma   90.00
#
_symmetry.space_group_name_H-M   'P 1'
#
loop_
_entity.id
_entity.type
_entity.pdbx_description
1 polymer ?
#
loop_
_entity_poly.entity_id
_entity_poly.type
_entity_poly.pdbx_seq_one_letter_code
_entity_poly.pdbx_strand_id
1 'polypeptide(L)'
;MIHFLSNAMCAEGIDPAVFERIVPSQFLSFSFPNPLASPGNPYADTLRVAVADSPSSTTSNPSPPAIAAVLVPHRREDDWVFSTAAGHFQLLLFLSSPKLTISRLVLIGDLPSPSSSLPRPYSRSQPDGGGKLLDCFQESLIPLLLALCPKAAFLNGVPTIPFLSYEDDVISSTPVERLVGPTAGEMLVEDVEIDLSPSSPELRRRLRFKKMPNLIQTQVRLLPESVDAGIFRPEMGSLVQPYLSPMVSALFLNASAIDDAFGCGCVPWILCVGVGGGALLASLRCRFGFRVLGVEADDVVLSVARRHFGLVEGEFLKVVVDDGIKLIEDYALERSNGNLFHAIMVDLDEEDPMNGIGAPPAEFLQMSVLVGARMALHPEGILVVNVIPSNESLYANMIKLFQKVFCELYELKVEDEENFVIIATVSPIGSVAKKMKKQGGIYEKLKQLDCERFIDCIKKT
;
A
#
# COMPACT_ATOMS: atom_id res chain seq x y z
N MET A 1 -21.75 12.74 -34.38
CA MET A 1 -21.09 12.22 -33.16
C MET A 1 -22.01 11.37 -32.29
N ILE A 2 -23.23 11.81 -31.96
CA ILE A 2 -24.23 10.96 -31.25
C ILE A 2 -24.46 9.61 -31.94
N HIS A 3 -24.53 9.57 -33.28
CA HIS A 3 -24.59 8.31 -34.04
C HIS A 3 -23.33 7.44 -33.93
N PHE A 4 -22.14 8.03 -33.84
CA PHE A 4 -20.87 7.29 -33.67
C PHE A 4 -20.70 6.77 -32.25
N LEU A 5 -21.08 7.58 -31.26
CA LEU A 5 -21.14 7.17 -29.85
C LEU A 5 -22.16 6.06 -29.65
N SER A 6 -23.36 6.22 -30.19
CA SER A 6 -24.40 5.18 -30.16
C SER A 6 -23.92 3.91 -30.85
N ASN A 7 -23.21 3.98 -31.97
CA ASN A 7 -22.66 2.78 -32.62
C ASN A 7 -21.55 2.12 -31.80
N ALA A 8 -20.62 2.89 -31.23
CA ALA A 8 -19.54 2.37 -30.39
C ALA A 8 -20.08 1.73 -29.10
N MET A 9 -21.03 2.40 -28.44
CA MET A 9 -21.70 1.89 -27.25
C MET A 9 -22.59 0.69 -27.55
N CYS A 10 -23.34 0.70 -28.64
CA CYS A 10 -24.14 -0.46 -29.07
C CYS A 10 -23.27 -1.67 -29.43
N ALA A 11 -22.08 -1.47 -29.99
CA ALA A 11 -21.12 -2.55 -30.24
C ALA A 11 -20.64 -3.23 -28.95
N GLU A 12 -20.62 -2.49 -27.84
CA GLU A 12 -20.29 -2.96 -26.48
C GLU A 12 -21.56 -3.29 -25.65
N GLY A 13 -22.76 -3.23 -26.26
CA GLY A 13 -24.04 -3.55 -25.60
C GLY A 13 -24.55 -2.51 -24.60
N ILE A 14 -24.05 -1.27 -24.63
CA ILE A 14 -24.45 -0.19 -23.71
C ILE A 14 -25.49 0.73 -24.37
N ASP A 15 -26.64 0.90 -23.71
CA ASP A 15 -27.67 1.87 -24.12
C ASP A 15 -27.23 3.31 -23.74
N PRO A 16 -27.12 4.25 -24.70
CA PRO A 16 -26.82 5.66 -24.42
C PRO A 16 -27.72 6.30 -23.37
N ALA A 17 -28.97 5.82 -23.21
CA ALA A 17 -29.89 6.31 -22.20
C ALA A 17 -29.38 6.12 -20.76
N VAL A 18 -28.43 5.20 -20.53
CA VAL A 18 -27.84 4.94 -19.20
C VAL A 18 -27.16 6.18 -18.62
N PHE A 19 -26.59 7.04 -19.46
CA PHE A 19 -25.89 8.24 -19.02
C PHE A 19 -26.82 9.43 -18.76
N GLU A 20 -28.11 9.36 -19.09
CA GLU A 20 -29.02 10.50 -18.94
C GLU A 20 -29.28 10.88 -17.47
N ARG A 21 -28.97 10.00 -16.51
CA ARG A 21 -29.14 10.20 -15.07
C ARG A 21 -27.86 9.81 -14.32
N ILE A 22 -27.67 10.35 -13.12
CA ILE A 22 -26.67 9.88 -12.18
C ILE A 22 -27.23 8.67 -11.44
N VAL A 23 -26.50 7.56 -11.45
CA VAL A 23 -26.84 6.33 -10.72
C VAL A 23 -25.79 6.11 -9.63
N PRO A 24 -26.17 6.11 -8.33
CA PRO A 24 -25.21 5.99 -7.25
C PRO A 24 -24.26 4.79 -7.42
N SER A 25 -22.95 5.04 -7.32
CA SER A 25 -21.90 4.03 -7.44
C SER A 25 -21.91 3.24 -8.77
N GLN A 26 -22.50 3.79 -9.83
CA GLN A 26 -22.42 3.19 -11.15
C GLN A 26 -21.00 3.33 -11.70
N PHE A 27 -20.52 2.24 -12.29
CA PHE A 27 -19.28 2.20 -13.05
C PHE A 27 -19.54 1.54 -14.41
N LEU A 28 -19.15 2.21 -15.50
CA LEU A 28 -19.25 1.70 -16.86
C LEU A 28 -17.94 1.97 -17.60
N SER A 29 -17.53 1.06 -18.48
CA SER A 29 -16.35 1.26 -19.32
C SER A 29 -16.57 0.68 -20.71
N PHE A 30 -16.08 1.37 -21.73
CA PHE A 30 -16.23 0.97 -23.13
C PHE A 30 -15.10 1.54 -24.00
N SER A 31 -14.93 0.97 -25.19
CA SER A 31 -13.96 1.39 -26.18
C SER A 31 -14.49 2.55 -27.04
N PHE A 32 -13.65 3.54 -27.37
CA PHE A 32 -14.01 4.67 -28.20
C PHE A 32 -12.91 5.01 -29.20
N PRO A 33 -13.21 5.23 -30.50
CA PRO A 33 -12.20 5.63 -31.48
C PRO A 33 -11.55 6.98 -31.11
N ASN A 34 -10.23 7.07 -31.18
CA ASN A 34 -9.50 8.30 -30.91
C ASN A 34 -9.86 9.38 -31.95
N PRO A 35 -10.48 10.50 -31.54
CA PRO A 35 -10.93 11.55 -32.47
C PRO A 35 -9.78 12.34 -33.10
N LEU A 36 -8.56 12.22 -32.58
CA LEU A 36 -7.36 12.91 -33.05
C LEU A 36 -6.19 11.93 -33.23
N ALA A 37 -6.43 10.78 -33.86
CA ALA A 37 -5.38 9.85 -34.27
C ALA A 37 -4.47 10.53 -35.31
N SER A 38 -3.31 11.03 -34.87
CA SER A 38 -2.36 11.75 -35.71
C SER A 38 -0.92 11.47 -35.28
N PRO A 39 0.08 11.60 -36.18
CA PRO A 39 1.48 11.46 -35.82
C PRO A 39 1.87 12.55 -34.81
N GLY A 40 1.97 12.18 -33.53
CA GLY A 40 2.27 13.10 -32.43
C GLY A 40 1.33 12.97 -31.22
N ASN A 41 0.13 12.42 -31.40
CA ASN A 41 -0.75 12.08 -30.27
C ASN A 41 -0.14 10.90 -29.49
N PRO A 42 0.09 11.01 -28.17
CA PRO A 42 0.63 9.90 -27.39
C PRO A 42 -0.35 8.73 -27.22
N TYR A 43 -1.66 8.96 -27.38
CA TYR A 43 -2.69 7.94 -27.19
C TYR A 43 -2.93 7.10 -28.45
N ALA A 44 -3.32 5.85 -28.25
CA ALA A 44 -3.62 4.86 -29.28
C ALA A 44 -4.87 5.24 -30.11
N ASP A 45 -5.07 4.54 -31.23
CA ASP A 45 -6.24 4.74 -32.12
C ASP A 45 -7.57 4.38 -31.46
N THR A 46 -7.54 3.52 -30.44
CA THR A 46 -8.70 3.15 -29.63
C THR A 46 -8.43 3.51 -28.18
N LEU A 47 -9.34 4.32 -27.62
CA LEU A 47 -9.31 4.78 -26.24
C LEU A 47 -10.26 3.94 -25.40
N ARG A 48 -9.95 3.82 -24.11
CA ARG A 48 -10.90 3.41 -23.08
C ARG A 48 -11.56 4.64 -22.50
N VAL A 49 -12.88 4.61 -22.41
CA VAL A 49 -13.68 5.57 -21.65
C VAL A 49 -14.27 4.85 -20.45
N ALA A 50 -14.08 5.40 -19.25
CA ALA A 50 -14.65 4.88 -18.02
C ALA A 50 -15.43 5.99 -17.30
N VAL A 51 -16.67 5.69 -16.91
CA VAL A 51 -17.60 6.62 -16.28
C VAL A 51 -17.95 6.11 -14.90
N ALA A 52 -17.68 6.92 -13.88
CA ALA A 52 -17.96 6.62 -12.48
C ALA A 52 -18.88 7.70 -11.88
N ASP A 53 -20.01 7.27 -11.33
CA ASP A 53 -20.97 8.14 -10.66
C ASP A 53 -20.78 8.13 -9.15
N SER A 54 -20.93 9.30 -8.52
CA SER A 54 -20.69 9.42 -7.09
C SER A 54 -21.66 8.55 -6.26
N PRO A 55 -21.22 8.02 -5.11
CA PRO A 55 -22.08 7.21 -4.23
C PRO A 55 -23.21 8.03 -3.58
N SER A 56 -23.05 9.35 -3.48
CA SER A 56 -24.03 10.24 -2.86
C SER A 56 -25.13 10.61 -3.84
N SER A 57 -26.39 10.28 -3.50
CA SER A 57 -27.53 10.79 -4.26
C SER A 57 -27.61 12.30 -4.09
N THR A 58 -27.59 13.08 -5.18
CA THR A 58 -27.69 14.56 -5.18
C THR A 58 -29.09 15.08 -4.77
N THR A 59 -29.85 14.32 -3.98
CA THR A 59 -31.23 14.62 -3.60
C THR A 59 -31.37 15.82 -2.65
N SER A 60 -30.27 16.33 -2.08
CA SER A 60 -30.29 17.42 -1.09
C SER A 60 -29.85 18.80 -1.62
N ASN A 61 -29.27 18.90 -2.81
CA ASN A 61 -28.83 20.19 -3.40
C ASN A 61 -29.48 20.44 -4.77
N PRO A 62 -30.13 21.60 -4.99
CA PRO A 62 -30.81 21.92 -6.25
C PRO A 62 -29.86 22.30 -7.40
N SER A 63 -28.54 22.23 -7.19
CA SER A 63 -27.55 22.53 -8.22
C SER A 63 -27.47 21.40 -9.26
N PRO A 64 -27.25 21.73 -10.55
CA PRO A 64 -27.01 20.71 -11.57
C PRO A 64 -25.79 19.85 -11.20
N PRO A 65 -25.78 18.55 -11.57
CA PRO A 65 -24.68 17.65 -11.27
C PRO A 65 -23.39 18.15 -11.92
N ALA A 66 -22.28 18.12 -11.18
CA ALA A 66 -20.97 18.50 -11.70
C ALA A 66 -20.29 17.30 -12.36
N ILE A 67 -19.71 17.52 -13.54
CA ILE A 67 -19.01 16.50 -14.32
C ILE A 67 -17.57 16.95 -14.48
N ALA A 68 -16.62 16.04 -14.30
CA ALA A 68 -15.21 16.28 -14.56
C ALA A 68 -14.64 15.15 -15.42
N ALA A 69 -13.61 15.47 -16.19
CA ALA A 69 -12.85 14.51 -16.98
C ALA A 69 -11.42 14.40 -16.46
N VAL A 70 -10.83 13.23 -16.54
CA VAL A 70 -9.40 12.99 -16.29
C VAL A 70 -8.84 12.29 -17.52
N LEU A 71 -7.80 12.88 -18.11
CA LEU A 71 -6.97 12.17 -19.06
C LEU A 71 -5.98 11.33 -18.27
N VAL A 72 -6.03 10.01 -18.46
CA VAL A 72 -5.10 9.09 -17.81
C VAL A 72 -3.70 9.41 -18.33
N PRO A 73 -2.71 9.69 -17.46
CA PRO A 73 -1.34 9.93 -17.90
C PRO A 73 -0.86 8.79 -18.77
N HIS A 74 -0.30 9.12 -19.94
CA HIS A 74 0.13 8.11 -20.91
C HIS A 74 1.06 7.08 -20.24
N ARG A 75 0.76 5.79 -20.45
CA ARG A 75 1.45 4.62 -19.86
C ARG A 75 1.14 4.32 -18.39
N ARG A 76 0.19 5.01 -17.78
CA ARG A 76 -0.36 4.68 -16.45
C ARG A 76 -1.72 3.99 -16.52
N GLU A 77 -2.15 3.56 -17.69
CA GLU A 77 -3.46 2.92 -17.87
C GLU A 77 -3.58 1.58 -17.14
N ASP A 78 -2.45 0.96 -16.80
CA ASP A 78 -2.37 -0.27 -16.00
C ASP A 78 -2.45 -0.02 -14.49
N ASP A 79 -2.24 1.22 -14.03
CA ASP A 79 -2.25 1.54 -12.63
C ASP A 79 -3.65 1.36 -12.05
N TRP A 80 -3.71 0.85 -10.83
CA TRP A 80 -4.99 0.50 -10.21
C TRP A 80 -5.98 1.66 -10.16
N VAL A 81 -5.47 2.86 -9.87
CA VAL A 81 -6.26 4.09 -9.73
C VAL A 81 -6.98 4.46 -11.04
N PHE A 82 -6.38 4.12 -12.20
CA PHE A 82 -6.90 4.43 -13.54
C PHE A 82 -7.54 3.23 -14.26
N SER A 83 -7.26 2.00 -13.83
CA SER A 83 -7.76 0.78 -14.48
C SER A 83 -9.01 0.19 -13.82
N THR A 84 -9.22 0.38 -12.51
CA THR A 84 -10.25 -0.32 -11.74
C THR A 84 -11.39 0.59 -11.27
N ALA A 85 -12.60 0.04 -11.12
CA ALA A 85 -13.75 0.79 -10.61
C ALA A 85 -13.49 1.43 -9.24
N ALA A 86 -12.90 0.68 -8.31
CA ALA A 86 -12.55 1.17 -6.98
C ALA A 86 -11.55 2.34 -7.03
N GLY A 87 -10.56 2.27 -7.93
CA GLY A 87 -9.64 3.38 -8.19
C GLY A 87 -10.31 4.66 -8.69
N HIS A 88 -11.31 4.53 -9.56
CA HIS A 88 -12.05 5.69 -10.06
C HIS A 88 -12.91 6.33 -8.98
N PHE A 89 -13.51 5.52 -8.09
CA PHE A 89 -14.21 6.05 -6.92
C PHE A 89 -13.27 6.76 -5.94
N GLN A 90 -12.06 6.24 -5.74
CA GLN A 90 -11.03 6.93 -4.94
C GLN A 90 -10.62 8.27 -5.57
N LEU A 91 -10.41 8.32 -6.90
CA LEU A 91 -10.16 9.59 -7.61
C LEU A 91 -11.33 10.56 -7.46
N LEU A 92 -12.56 10.09 -7.58
CA LEU A 92 -13.75 10.92 -7.42
C LEU A 92 -13.78 11.58 -6.04
N LEU A 93 -13.44 10.84 -4.99
CA LEU A 93 -13.32 11.36 -3.63
C LEU A 93 -12.16 12.35 -3.49
N PHE A 94 -10.98 12.02 -4.00
CA PHE A 94 -9.77 12.85 -3.90
C PHE A 94 -9.89 14.17 -4.66
N LEU A 95 -10.49 14.14 -5.85
CA LEU A 95 -10.67 15.31 -6.71
C LEU A 95 -11.88 16.15 -6.31
N SER A 96 -12.78 15.60 -5.49
CA SER A 96 -13.88 16.37 -4.93
C SER A 96 -13.39 17.29 -3.82
N SER A 97 -13.93 18.51 -3.79
CA SER A 97 -13.64 19.50 -2.75
C SER A 97 -14.94 20.09 -2.20
N PRO A 98 -14.90 20.81 -1.07
CA PRO A 98 -16.08 21.53 -0.57
C PRO A 98 -16.69 22.51 -1.58
N LYS A 99 -15.93 22.94 -2.60
CA LYS A 99 -16.38 23.86 -3.66
C LYS A 99 -16.79 23.15 -4.95
N LEU A 100 -16.37 21.90 -5.14
CA LEU A 100 -16.65 21.11 -6.34
C LEU A 100 -16.89 19.66 -5.93
N THR A 101 -18.15 19.30 -5.72
CA THR A 101 -18.53 17.90 -5.50
C THR A 101 -18.83 17.25 -6.83
N ILE A 102 -17.94 16.39 -7.30
CA ILE A 102 -18.07 15.73 -8.61
C ILE A 102 -19.18 14.68 -8.51
N SER A 103 -20.19 14.79 -9.38
CA SER A 103 -21.29 13.82 -9.49
C SER A 103 -20.97 12.70 -10.47
N ARG A 104 -20.22 13.01 -11.53
CA ARG A 104 -19.74 12.05 -12.53
C ARG A 104 -18.29 12.36 -12.91
N LEU A 105 -17.44 11.34 -12.82
CA LEU A 105 -16.05 11.38 -13.26
C LEU A 105 -15.90 10.53 -14.53
N VAL A 106 -15.31 11.12 -15.58
CA VAL A 106 -15.02 10.41 -16.83
C VAL A 106 -13.50 10.29 -17.01
N LEU A 107 -12.97 9.08 -17.02
CA LEU A 107 -11.57 8.79 -17.33
C LEU A 107 -11.44 8.40 -18.80
N ILE A 108 -10.45 8.96 -19.49
CA ILE A 108 -10.14 8.66 -20.88
C ILE A 108 -8.64 8.40 -21.01
N GLY A 109 -8.26 7.28 -21.62
CA GLY A 109 -6.86 6.90 -21.86
C GLY A 109 -6.76 5.72 -22.83
N ASP A 110 -5.59 5.13 -22.99
CA ASP A 110 -5.43 3.88 -23.74
C ASP A 110 -6.15 2.71 -23.04
N LEU A 111 -6.32 1.59 -23.75
CA LEU A 111 -6.70 0.35 -23.10
C LEU A 111 -5.56 -0.15 -22.20
N PRO A 112 -5.88 -0.61 -20.97
CA PRO A 112 -4.91 -1.30 -20.12
C PRO A 112 -4.30 -2.49 -20.84
N SER A 113 -3.07 -2.83 -20.47
CA SER A 113 -2.37 -3.98 -21.04
C SER A 113 -3.11 -5.28 -20.67
N PRO A 114 -3.09 -6.30 -21.55
CA PRO A 114 -3.71 -7.58 -21.22
C PRO A 114 -3.05 -8.18 -19.96
N SER A 115 -3.82 -8.97 -19.20
CA SER A 115 -3.35 -9.55 -17.93
C SER A 115 -2.08 -10.38 -18.05
N SER A 116 -1.80 -10.91 -19.25
CA SER A 116 -0.63 -11.73 -19.57
C SER A 116 0.66 -10.94 -19.82
N SER A 117 0.62 -9.62 -20.02
CA SER A 117 1.81 -8.81 -20.29
C SER A 117 2.26 -8.02 -19.07
N LEU A 118 3.54 -7.64 -19.02
CA LEU A 118 3.99 -6.63 -18.07
C LEU A 118 3.31 -5.28 -18.38
N PRO A 119 3.08 -4.43 -17.37
CA PRO A 119 2.67 -3.05 -17.60
C PRO A 119 3.69 -2.31 -18.47
N ARG A 120 3.28 -1.19 -19.06
CA ARG A 120 4.20 -0.37 -19.86
C ARG A 120 5.07 0.50 -18.93
N PRO A 121 6.37 0.68 -19.20
CA PRO A 121 7.19 1.60 -18.42
C PRO A 121 6.69 3.04 -18.55
N TYR A 122 6.56 3.72 -17.43
CA TYR A 122 6.09 5.09 -17.29
C TYR A 122 7.24 6.03 -16.94
N SER A 123 7.19 7.24 -17.48
CA SER A 123 8.04 8.35 -17.07
C SER A 123 7.23 9.63 -17.16
N ARG A 124 7.23 10.42 -16.08
CA ARG A 124 6.59 11.72 -16.01
C ARG A 124 7.26 12.64 -17.03
N SER A 125 6.44 13.22 -17.91
CA SER A 125 6.92 14.16 -18.92
C SER A 125 7.32 15.47 -18.25
N GLN A 126 8.48 16.05 -18.62
CA GLN A 126 8.79 17.43 -18.27
C GLN A 126 7.76 18.39 -18.93
N PRO A 127 7.42 19.53 -18.33
CA PRO A 127 6.38 20.45 -18.83
C PRO A 127 6.64 21.08 -20.21
N ASP A 128 7.76 20.79 -20.86
CA ASP A 128 8.22 21.54 -22.02
C ASP A 128 7.52 21.12 -23.33
N GLY A 129 6.67 22.02 -23.84
CA GLY A 129 6.29 22.10 -25.27
C GLY A 129 5.07 21.30 -25.73
N GLY A 130 4.57 20.34 -24.94
CA GLY A 130 3.43 19.48 -25.31
C GLY A 130 2.03 20.07 -25.07
N GLY A 131 1.91 21.21 -24.37
CA GLY A 131 0.63 21.77 -23.92
C GLY A 131 -0.39 21.98 -25.04
N LYS A 132 0.02 22.56 -26.17
CA LYS A 132 -0.91 22.86 -27.28
C LYS A 132 -1.54 21.61 -27.90
N LEU A 133 -0.79 20.51 -28.02
CA LEU A 133 -1.33 19.29 -28.60
C LEU A 133 -2.31 18.62 -27.62
N LEU A 134 -1.99 18.66 -26.33
CA LEU A 134 -2.87 18.18 -25.27
C LEU A 134 -4.16 19.01 -25.21
N ASP A 135 -4.08 20.33 -25.34
CA ASP A 135 -5.23 21.23 -25.41
C ASP A 135 -6.13 20.87 -26.61
N CYS A 136 -5.56 20.73 -27.81
CA CYS A 136 -6.31 20.30 -28.99
C CYS A 136 -6.94 18.91 -28.81
N PHE A 137 -6.26 18.00 -28.12
CA PHE A 137 -6.81 16.68 -27.83
C PHE A 137 -7.98 16.76 -26.84
N GLN A 138 -7.85 17.54 -25.76
CA GLN A 138 -8.94 17.80 -24.82
C GLN A 138 -10.16 18.42 -25.52
N GLU A 139 -9.95 19.41 -26.39
CA GLU A 139 -11.01 20.02 -27.20
C GLU A 139 -11.72 18.99 -28.09
N SER A 140 -10.97 18.07 -28.70
CA SER A 140 -11.54 17.00 -29.55
C SER A 140 -12.43 16.02 -28.78
N LEU A 141 -12.24 15.89 -27.46
CA LEU A 141 -13.02 15.02 -26.57
C LEU A 141 -14.26 15.68 -25.97
N ILE A 142 -14.37 17.01 -26.00
CA ILE A 142 -15.52 17.75 -25.46
C ILE A 142 -16.87 17.20 -25.98
N PRO A 143 -17.08 16.96 -27.28
CA PRO A 143 -18.38 16.47 -27.72
C PRO A 143 -18.67 15.01 -27.33
N LEU A 144 -17.66 14.18 -27.03
CA LEU A 144 -17.85 12.89 -26.34
C LEU A 144 -18.30 13.14 -24.90
N LEU A 145 -17.60 13.99 -24.15
CA LEU A 145 -17.89 14.29 -22.75
C LEU A 145 -19.31 14.88 -22.57
N LEU A 146 -19.74 15.78 -23.46
CA LEU A 146 -21.09 16.33 -23.46
C LEU A 146 -22.16 15.24 -23.66
N ALA A 147 -21.88 14.21 -24.47
CA ALA A 147 -22.80 13.10 -24.68
C ALA A 147 -22.91 12.17 -23.46
N LEU A 148 -21.91 12.18 -22.58
CA LEU A 148 -21.88 11.43 -21.32
C LEU A 148 -22.43 12.23 -20.14
N CYS A 149 -22.86 13.48 -20.34
CA CYS A 149 -23.48 14.28 -19.28
C CYS A 149 -24.94 13.85 -19.03
N PRO A 150 -25.38 13.84 -17.76
CA PRO A 150 -26.79 13.63 -17.44
C PRO A 150 -27.64 14.82 -17.93
N LYS A 151 -28.91 14.58 -18.24
CA LYS A 151 -29.85 15.63 -18.71
C LYS A 151 -29.92 16.83 -17.76
N ALA A 152 -29.85 16.57 -16.45
CA ALA A 152 -29.89 17.60 -15.43
C ALA A 152 -28.69 18.57 -15.48
N ALA A 153 -27.55 18.18 -16.08
CA ALA A 153 -26.40 19.06 -16.25
C ALA A 153 -26.68 20.23 -17.20
N PHE A 154 -27.65 20.08 -18.10
CA PHE A 154 -27.98 21.05 -19.15
C PHE A 154 -29.02 22.10 -18.71
N LEU A 155 -29.52 22.03 -17.47
CA LEU A 155 -30.57 22.92 -16.98
C LEU A 155 -30.19 24.41 -17.06
N ASN A 156 -28.90 24.72 -16.95
CA ASN A 156 -28.36 26.07 -16.99
C ASN A 156 -27.59 26.39 -18.30
N GLY A 157 -27.85 25.62 -19.38
CA GLY A 157 -27.11 25.71 -20.64
C GLY A 157 -26.10 24.58 -20.82
N VAL A 158 -25.19 24.72 -21.79
CA VAL A 158 -24.14 23.71 -22.04
C VAL A 158 -23.18 23.68 -20.85
N PRO A 159 -22.98 22.53 -20.17
CA PRO A 159 -22.10 22.46 -19.01
C PRO A 159 -20.63 22.60 -19.43
N THR A 160 -19.86 23.31 -18.61
CA THR A 160 -18.39 23.30 -18.70
C THR A 160 -17.88 22.07 -17.97
N ILE A 161 -17.04 21.27 -18.63
CA ILE A 161 -16.46 20.03 -18.08
C ILE A 161 -14.96 20.27 -17.88
N PRO A 162 -14.49 20.53 -16.65
CA PRO A 162 -13.08 20.69 -16.39
C PRO A 162 -12.32 19.37 -16.62
N PHE A 163 -11.15 19.46 -17.23
CA PHE A 163 -10.14 18.41 -17.18
C PHE A 163 -9.32 18.58 -15.91
N LEU A 164 -9.34 17.55 -15.05
CA LEU A 164 -8.57 17.48 -13.82
C LEU A 164 -7.35 16.58 -14.04
N SER A 165 -6.27 16.86 -13.33
CA SER A 165 -5.09 16.02 -13.27
C SER A 165 -4.97 15.34 -11.91
N TYR A 166 -4.39 14.15 -11.92
CA TYR A 166 -3.95 13.45 -10.72
C TYR A 166 -2.48 13.09 -10.91
N GLU A 167 -1.64 13.56 -10.01
CA GLU A 167 -0.21 13.21 -9.95
C GLU A 167 0.11 12.76 -8.53
N ASP A 168 0.81 11.64 -8.42
CA ASP A 168 1.38 11.10 -7.19
C ASP A 168 2.87 11.44 -7.10
N ASP A 169 3.58 10.80 -6.18
CA ASP A 169 5.02 10.94 -5.96
C ASP A 169 5.87 10.18 -7.00
N VAL A 170 5.27 9.44 -7.94
CA VAL A 170 6.01 8.59 -8.89
C VAL A 170 6.47 9.40 -10.10
N ILE A 171 7.79 9.54 -10.26
CA ILE A 171 8.44 10.16 -11.43
C ILE A 171 8.50 9.16 -12.57
N SER A 172 8.96 7.93 -12.31
CA SER A 172 9.03 6.87 -13.32
C SER A 172 8.73 5.51 -12.69
N SER A 173 8.23 4.57 -13.50
CA SER A 173 8.03 3.17 -13.12
C SER A 173 8.47 2.25 -14.25
N THR A 174 9.28 1.25 -13.92
CA THR A 174 9.74 0.21 -14.83
C THR A 174 9.39 -1.16 -14.24
N PRO A 175 8.44 -1.89 -14.83
CA PRO A 175 8.12 -3.25 -14.41
C PRO A 175 9.31 -4.19 -14.58
N VAL A 176 9.61 -4.97 -13.54
CA VAL A 176 10.73 -5.92 -13.50
C VAL A 176 10.23 -7.34 -13.76
N GLU A 177 9.20 -7.77 -13.03
CA GLU A 177 8.68 -9.13 -13.13
C GLU A 177 7.22 -9.20 -12.68
N ARG A 178 6.42 -10.02 -13.37
CA ARG A 178 5.07 -10.42 -12.97
C ARG A 178 5.08 -11.92 -12.72
N LEU A 179 4.48 -12.34 -11.63
CA LEU A 179 4.51 -13.72 -11.16
C LEU A 179 3.26 -14.00 -10.31
N VAL A 180 2.94 -15.28 -10.09
CA VAL A 180 1.76 -15.71 -9.33
C VAL A 180 2.18 -16.71 -8.27
N GLY A 181 1.89 -16.39 -7.01
CA GLY A 181 2.06 -17.31 -5.88
C GLY A 181 0.74 -18.02 -5.54
N PRO A 182 0.81 -19.19 -4.88
CA PRO A 182 -0.38 -19.94 -4.46
C PRO A 182 -1.26 -19.20 -3.45
N THR A 183 -0.68 -18.34 -2.60
CA THR A 183 -1.37 -17.67 -1.48
C THR A 183 -1.45 -16.16 -1.70
N ALA A 184 -0.34 -15.54 -2.10
CA ALA A 184 -0.30 -14.10 -2.37
C ALA A 184 -1.03 -13.72 -3.67
N GLY A 185 -1.24 -14.69 -4.56
CA GLY A 185 -1.84 -14.47 -5.87
C GLY A 185 -0.87 -13.78 -6.83
N GLU A 186 -1.40 -12.97 -7.74
CA GLU A 186 -0.57 -12.27 -8.72
C GLU A 186 0.21 -11.11 -8.08
N MET A 187 1.49 -11.01 -8.39
CA MET A 187 2.43 -10.03 -7.86
C MET A 187 3.13 -9.27 -8.99
N LEU A 188 3.49 -8.02 -8.70
CA LEU A 188 4.29 -7.17 -9.56
C LEU A 188 5.51 -6.67 -8.79
N VAL A 189 6.69 -6.89 -9.37
CA VAL A 189 7.93 -6.22 -8.99
C VAL A 189 8.18 -5.09 -9.97
N GLU A 190 8.40 -3.88 -9.46
CA GLU A 190 8.67 -2.69 -10.27
C GLU A 190 9.78 -1.84 -9.63
N ASP A 191 10.59 -1.19 -10.47
CA ASP A 191 11.55 -0.18 -10.07
C ASP A 191 10.93 1.19 -10.32
N VAL A 192 10.86 2.02 -9.30
CA VAL A 192 10.20 3.33 -9.33
C VAL A 192 11.14 4.43 -8.86
N GLU A 193 11.09 5.58 -9.51
CA GLU A 193 11.76 6.78 -9.04
C GLU A 193 10.74 7.67 -8.35
N ILE A 194 11.01 8.00 -7.09
CA ILE A 194 10.09 8.75 -6.22
C ILE A 194 10.56 10.18 -6.06
N ASP A 195 9.65 11.13 -6.24
CA ASP A 195 9.84 12.54 -5.95
C ASP A 195 9.82 12.77 -4.44
N LEU A 196 10.96 13.20 -3.90
CA LEU A 196 11.14 13.55 -2.49
C LEU A 196 11.44 15.04 -2.30
N SER A 197 11.00 15.89 -3.24
CA SER A 197 11.27 17.33 -3.23
C SER A 197 11.00 17.96 -1.85
N PRO A 198 11.95 18.73 -1.29
CA PRO A 198 13.12 19.32 -1.96
C PRO A 198 14.37 18.43 -2.05
N SER A 199 14.32 17.18 -1.58
CA SER A 199 15.44 16.23 -1.67
C SER A 199 15.57 15.65 -3.08
N SER A 200 16.72 15.04 -3.39
CA SER A 200 16.90 14.33 -4.65
C SER A 200 15.92 13.15 -4.77
N PRO A 201 15.45 12.83 -5.99
CA PRO A 201 14.66 11.63 -6.23
C PRO A 201 15.35 10.37 -5.71
N GLU A 202 14.54 9.42 -5.27
CA GLU A 202 15.02 8.15 -4.73
C GLU A 202 14.52 7.00 -5.59
N LEU A 203 15.44 6.15 -6.06
CA LEU A 203 15.10 4.92 -6.76
C LEU A 203 14.73 3.84 -5.74
N ARG A 204 13.56 3.23 -5.90
CA ARG A 204 13.06 2.16 -5.06
C ARG A 204 12.63 0.96 -5.89
N ARG A 205 12.78 -0.23 -5.33
CA ARG A 205 12.09 -1.42 -5.83
C ARG A 205 10.86 -1.68 -4.99
N ARG A 206 9.70 -1.87 -5.62
CA ARG A 206 8.41 -2.16 -4.98
C ARG A 206 7.95 -3.58 -5.31
N LEU A 207 7.35 -4.22 -4.32
CA LEU A 207 6.52 -5.41 -4.45
C LEU A 207 5.07 -4.99 -4.23
N ARG A 208 4.17 -5.43 -5.11
CA ARG A 208 2.73 -5.26 -4.97
C ARG A 208 2.02 -6.58 -5.20
N PHE A 209 0.96 -6.83 -4.44
CA PHE A 209 0.03 -7.92 -4.70
C PHE A 209 -1.20 -7.36 -5.41
N LYS A 210 -1.61 -7.97 -6.51
CA LYS A 210 -2.81 -7.52 -7.26
C LYS A 210 -4.11 -7.68 -6.48
N LYS A 211 -4.17 -8.60 -5.51
CA LYS A 211 -5.33 -8.74 -4.61
C LYS A 211 -5.52 -7.50 -3.72
N MET A 212 -4.43 -6.78 -3.42
CA MET A 212 -4.41 -5.55 -2.62
C MET A 212 -3.63 -4.45 -3.35
N PRO A 213 -4.14 -3.99 -4.49
CA PRO A 213 -3.38 -3.15 -5.42
C PRO A 213 -3.08 -1.74 -4.87
N ASN A 214 -3.81 -1.32 -3.83
CA ASN A 214 -3.62 -0.05 -3.13
C ASN A 214 -2.44 -0.07 -2.18
N LEU A 215 -2.00 -1.26 -1.77
CA LEU A 215 -0.96 -1.43 -0.78
C LEU A 215 0.36 -1.78 -1.46
N ILE A 216 1.37 -0.96 -1.20
CA ILE A 216 2.75 -1.35 -1.48
C ILE A 216 3.11 -2.35 -0.38
N GLN A 217 3.33 -3.61 -0.78
CA GLN A 217 3.63 -4.70 0.14
C GLN A 217 5.03 -4.57 0.72
N THR A 218 6.01 -4.23 -0.11
CA THR A 218 7.35 -3.93 0.34
C THR A 218 7.99 -2.95 -0.61
N GLN A 219 8.78 -2.03 -0.07
CA GLN A 219 9.70 -1.23 -0.86
C GLN A 219 11.07 -1.14 -0.21
N VAL A 220 12.11 -1.09 -1.04
CA VAL A 220 13.51 -0.95 -0.61
C VAL A 220 14.20 0.06 -1.52
N ARG A 221 15.16 0.82 -0.99
CA ARG A 221 16.00 1.68 -1.83
C ARG A 221 16.86 0.84 -2.75
N LEU A 222 17.14 1.38 -3.94
CA LEU A 222 18.09 0.85 -4.88
C LEU A 222 19.34 1.74 -4.91
N LEU A 223 20.51 1.14 -4.76
CA LEU A 223 21.81 1.81 -4.86
C LEU A 223 22.51 1.39 -6.15
N PRO A 224 23.23 2.31 -6.81
CA PRO A 224 24.04 1.95 -7.97
C PRO A 224 25.17 1.00 -7.54
N GLU A 225 25.26 -0.15 -8.20
CA GLU A 225 26.37 -1.10 -8.01
C GLU A 225 27.53 -0.80 -8.96
N SER A 226 27.20 -0.37 -10.17
CA SER A 226 28.13 0.22 -11.14
C SER A 226 27.38 1.29 -11.93
N VAL A 227 27.85 2.54 -11.83
CA VAL A 227 27.22 3.71 -12.47
C VAL A 227 27.22 3.56 -14.00
N ASP A 228 28.22 2.90 -14.57
CA ASP A 228 28.38 2.74 -16.02
C ASP A 228 27.48 1.63 -16.62
N ALA A 229 27.03 0.68 -15.80
CA ALA A 229 26.27 -0.48 -16.26
C ALA A 229 24.74 -0.36 -16.04
N GLY A 230 24.28 0.66 -15.32
CA GLY A 230 22.86 0.80 -14.94
C GLY A 230 22.37 -0.34 -14.04
N ILE A 231 23.29 -1.00 -13.33
CA ILE A 231 22.97 -2.12 -12.44
C ILE A 231 22.76 -1.57 -11.03
N PHE A 232 21.60 -1.85 -10.47
CA PHE A 232 21.21 -1.43 -9.13
C PHE A 232 21.01 -2.62 -8.22
N ARG A 233 21.38 -2.44 -6.95
CA ARG A 233 21.19 -3.44 -5.90
C ARG A 233 20.33 -2.88 -4.76
N PRO A 234 19.53 -3.70 -4.09
CA PRO A 234 18.78 -3.27 -2.90
C PRO A 234 19.69 -2.81 -1.76
N GLU A 235 19.34 -1.71 -1.10
CA GLU A 235 20.01 -1.23 0.12
C GLU A 235 19.61 -2.08 1.33
N MET A 236 20.60 -2.76 1.92
CA MET A 236 20.37 -3.64 3.06
C MET A 236 20.09 -2.89 4.35
N GLY A 237 18.96 -3.20 4.97
CA GLY A 237 18.53 -2.66 6.26
C GLY A 237 17.94 -1.26 6.23
N SER A 238 17.68 -0.73 5.04
CA SER A 238 16.88 0.48 4.85
C SER A 238 15.41 0.21 5.17
N LEU A 239 14.75 1.17 5.81
CA LEU A 239 13.32 1.13 6.10
C LEU A 239 12.66 2.34 5.42
N VAL A 240 12.12 2.10 4.23
CA VAL A 240 11.42 3.13 3.44
C VAL A 240 9.91 2.91 3.38
N GLN A 241 9.44 1.74 3.83
CA GLN A 241 8.01 1.49 4.02
C GLN A 241 7.53 2.22 5.30
N PRO A 242 6.50 3.09 5.21
CA PRO A 242 6.16 4.03 6.29
C PRO A 242 5.90 3.38 7.65
N TYR A 243 5.17 2.26 7.70
CA TYR A 243 4.83 1.58 8.96
C TYR A 243 5.97 0.76 9.59
N LEU A 244 7.04 0.43 8.84
CA LEU A 244 8.13 -0.41 9.37
C LEU A 244 9.00 0.31 10.39
N SER A 245 9.28 1.60 10.19
CA SER A 245 10.04 2.39 11.17
C SER A 245 9.30 2.51 12.52
N PRO A 246 8.00 2.83 12.56
CA PRO A 246 7.13 2.66 13.73
C PRO A 246 7.21 1.27 14.39
N MET A 247 7.12 0.18 13.62
CA MET A 247 7.23 -1.18 14.17
C MET A 247 8.58 -1.43 14.85
N VAL A 248 9.68 -1.02 14.21
CA VAL A 248 11.02 -1.16 14.78
C VAL A 248 11.22 -0.26 16.00
N SER A 249 10.56 0.91 16.04
CA SER A 249 10.58 1.84 17.18
C SER A 249 9.98 1.21 18.45
N ALA A 250 9.08 0.23 18.30
CA ALA A 250 8.52 -0.52 19.43
C ALA A 250 9.58 -1.21 20.29
N LEU A 251 10.73 -1.58 19.70
CA LEU A 251 11.86 -2.19 20.42
C LEU A 251 12.42 -1.29 21.53
N PHE A 252 12.11 0.00 21.53
CA PHE A 252 12.46 0.88 22.64
C PHE A 252 11.82 0.41 23.97
N LEU A 253 10.62 -0.18 23.91
CA LEU A 253 9.87 -0.62 25.09
C LEU A 253 10.50 -1.81 25.82
N ASN A 254 11.38 -2.57 25.17
CA ASN A 254 12.16 -3.65 25.78
C ASN A 254 13.67 -3.50 25.56
N ALA A 255 14.14 -2.26 25.32
CA ALA A 255 15.55 -1.99 25.06
C ALA A 255 16.49 -2.51 26.15
N SER A 256 16.08 -2.43 27.43
CA SER A 256 16.89 -2.94 28.56
C SER A 256 17.15 -4.44 28.43
N ALA A 257 16.10 -5.24 28.23
CA ALA A 257 16.21 -6.69 28.07
C ALA A 257 17.15 -7.06 26.91
N ILE A 258 17.05 -6.31 25.80
CA ILE A 258 17.86 -6.52 24.60
C ILE A 258 19.33 -6.15 24.84
N ASP A 259 19.58 -4.99 25.45
CA ASP A 259 20.94 -4.55 25.79
C ASP A 259 21.59 -5.49 26.82
N ASP A 260 20.84 -5.95 27.83
CA ASP A 260 21.30 -6.92 28.82
C ASP A 260 21.67 -8.27 28.18
N ALA A 261 20.85 -8.75 27.23
CA ALA A 261 21.16 -9.96 26.46
C ALA A 261 22.48 -9.83 25.72
N PHE A 262 22.71 -8.71 25.02
CA PHE A 262 24.00 -8.45 24.37
C PHE A 262 25.15 -8.35 25.38
N GLY A 263 24.95 -7.71 26.53
CA GLY A 263 25.93 -7.60 27.61
C GLY A 263 26.35 -8.97 28.17
N CYS A 264 25.43 -9.94 28.18
CA CYS A 264 25.70 -11.33 28.56
C CYS A 264 26.26 -12.21 27.42
N GLY A 265 26.49 -11.65 26.22
CA GLY A 265 26.95 -12.40 25.06
C GLY A 265 25.87 -13.22 24.35
N CYS A 266 24.60 -13.03 24.70
CA CYS A 266 23.47 -13.61 24.01
C CYS A 266 23.06 -12.74 22.82
N VAL A 267 22.57 -13.38 21.75
CA VAL A 267 22.00 -12.66 20.60
C VAL A 267 20.48 -12.65 20.74
N PRO A 268 19.83 -11.47 20.82
CA PRO A 268 18.38 -11.35 20.87
C PRO A 268 17.74 -12.06 19.66
N TRP A 269 16.64 -12.77 19.93
CA TRP A 269 15.94 -13.57 18.93
C TRP A 269 14.57 -12.98 18.62
N ILE A 270 14.31 -12.72 17.34
CA ILE A 270 13.08 -12.08 16.85
C ILE A 270 12.37 -13.01 15.88
N LEU A 271 11.05 -13.13 16.03
CA LEU A 271 10.16 -13.79 15.07
C LEU A 271 9.46 -12.71 14.23
N CYS A 272 9.48 -12.86 12.91
CA CYS A 272 8.70 -12.05 11.98
C CYS A 272 7.70 -12.96 11.27
N VAL A 273 6.41 -12.64 11.37
CA VAL A 273 5.33 -13.35 10.68
C VAL A 273 4.79 -12.45 9.57
N GLY A 274 4.89 -12.93 8.33
CA GLY A 274 4.83 -12.10 7.13
C GLY A 274 6.24 -11.62 6.78
N VAL A 275 6.77 -12.07 5.64
CA VAL A 275 8.13 -11.67 5.19
C VAL A 275 8.04 -10.61 4.11
N GLY A 276 7.10 -10.76 3.17
CA GLY A 276 7.02 -9.89 2.00
C GLY A 276 8.36 -9.87 1.24
N GLY A 277 8.86 -8.67 0.91
CA GLY A 277 10.20 -8.50 0.32
C GLY A 277 11.36 -8.60 1.33
N GLY A 278 11.10 -8.79 2.63
CA GLY A 278 12.14 -9.06 3.64
C GLY A 278 12.85 -7.82 4.21
N ALA A 279 12.35 -6.60 3.94
CA ALA A 279 12.97 -5.35 4.38
C ALA A 279 13.09 -5.25 5.92
N LEU A 280 12.03 -5.64 6.65
CA LEU A 280 12.03 -5.68 8.11
C LEU A 280 13.12 -6.62 8.65
N LEU A 281 13.16 -7.86 8.14
CA LEU A 281 14.13 -8.88 8.57
C LEU A 281 15.56 -8.42 8.29
N ALA A 282 15.81 -7.84 7.11
CA ALA A 282 17.10 -7.30 6.74
C ALA A 282 17.53 -6.17 7.68
N SER A 283 16.61 -5.28 8.08
CA SER A 283 16.92 -4.21 9.03
C SER A 283 17.24 -4.74 10.43
N LEU A 284 16.42 -5.63 10.96
CA LEU A 284 16.64 -6.30 12.26
C LEU A 284 18.00 -7.02 12.29
N ARG A 285 18.38 -7.68 11.18
CA ARG A 285 19.67 -8.36 11.08
C ARG A 285 20.85 -7.41 10.90
N CYS A 286 20.78 -6.46 9.97
CA CYS A 286 21.91 -5.62 9.57
C CYS A 286 22.13 -4.44 10.51
N ARG A 287 21.06 -3.81 11.00
CA ARG A 287 21.12 -2.62 11.86
C ARG A 287 21.21 -3.00 13.33
N PHE A 288 20.53 -4.07 13.73
CA PHE A 288 20.47 -4.46 15.13
C PHE A 288 21.35 -5.66 15.48
N GLY A 289 21.71 -6.51 14.52
CA GLY A 289 22.54 -7.70 14.78
C GLY A 289 21.77 -8.82 15.46
N PHE A 290 20.44 -8.83 15.33
CA PHE A 290 19.59 -9.86 15.91
C PHE A 290 19.67 -11.18 15.16
N ARG A 291 19.30 -12.25 15.86
CA ARG A 291 18.86 -13.49 15.23
C ARG A 291 17.41 -13.29 14.82
N VAL A 292 17.09 -13.58 13.56
CA VAL A 292 15.77 -13.36 12.98
C VAL A 292 15.27 -14.66 12.35
N LEU A 293 14.04 -15.04 12.70
CA LEU A 293 13.28 -16.08 12.01
C LEU A 293 12.10 -15.42 11.31
N GLY A 294 12.03 -15.52 9.98
CA GLY A 294 10.89 -15.11 9.19
C GLY A 294 10.00 -16.30 8.82
N VAL A 295 8.69 -16.10 8.84
CA VAL A 295 7.71 -17.10 8.40
C VAL A 295 6.83 -16.47 7.32
N GLU A 296 6.76 -17.13 6.18
CA GLU A 296 5.98 -16.71 5.01
C GLU A 296 5.14 -17.88 4.50
N ALA A 297 3.88 -17.64 4.19
CA ALA A 297 2.98 -18.70 3.73
C ALA A 297 3.21 -19.05 2.26
N ASP A 298 3.80 -18.14 1.48
CA ASP A 298 4.00 -18.26 0.04
C ASP A 298 5.48 -18.38 -0.34
N ASP A 299 5.88 -19.55 -0.88
CA ASP A 299 7.26 -19.82 -1.28
C ASP A 299 7.73 -18.93 -2.46
N VAL A 300 6.79 -18.49 -3.30
CA VAL A 300 7.05 -17.59 -4.42
C VAL A 300 7.38 -16.19 -3.89
N VAL A 301 6.71 -15.72 -2.83
CA VAL A 301 7.06 -14.46 -2.15
C VAL A 301 8.50 -14.52 -1.63
N LEU A 302 8.91 -15.61 -0.97
CA LEU A 302 10.30 -15.77 -0.53
C LEU A 302 11.29 -15.84 -1.70
N SER A 303 10.93 -16.48 -2.82
CA SER A 303 11.73 -16.48 -4.04
C SER A 303 11.95 -15.06 -4.57
N VAL A 304 10.89 -14.24 -4.58
CA VAL A 304 10.96 -12.83 -4.98
C VAL A 304 11.84 -12.03 -4.03
N ALA A 305 11.66 -12.18 -2.71
CA ALA A 305 12.47 -11.50 -1.72
C ALA A 305 13.97 -11.77 -1.90
N ARG A 306 14.33 -13.03 -2.16
CA ARG A 306 15.73 -13.47 -2.41
C ARG A 306 16.28 -12.89 -3.72
N ARG A 307 15.53 -12.98 -4.81
CA ARG A 307 16.00 -12.58 -6.15
C ARG A 307 16.07 -11.06 -6.34
N HIS A 308 15.12 -10.33 -5.75
CA HIS A 308 14.86 -8.94 -6.10
C HIS A 308 15.08 -7.95 -4.97
N PHE A 309 14.89 -8.36 -3.71
CA PHE A 309 14.94 -7.47 -2.55
C PHE A 309 16.17 -7.67 -1.67
N GLY A 310 17.07 -8.58 -2.05
CA GLY A 310 18.34 -8.82 -1.37
C GLY A 310 18.18 -9.55 -0.04
N LEU A 311 17.10 -10.33 0.14
CA LEU A 311 16.98 -11.22 1.29
C LEU A 311 18.06 -12.31 1.24
N VAL A 312 19.01 -12.26 2.18
CA VAL A 312 20.10 -13.23 2.30
C VAL A 312 19.99 -13.98 3.62
N GLU A 313 19.80 -15.29 3.53
CA GLU A 313 19.80 -16.17 4.70
C GLU A 313 21.23 -16.49 5.16
N GLY A 314 21.38 -16.73 6.46
CA GLY A 314 22.66 -17.04 7.07
C GLY A 314 22.49 -17.71 8.43
N GLU A 315 23.49 -17.60 9.29
CA GLU A 315 23.41 -18.12 10.67
C GLU A 315 22.38 -17.36 11.52
N PHE A 316 22.27 -16.04 11.30
CA PHE A 316 21.45 -15.14 12.12
C PHE A 316 20.15 -14.67 11.43
N LEU A 317 19.90 -15.06 10.19
CA LEU A 317 18.63 -14.80 9.51
C LEU A 317 18.21 -16.07 8.79
N LYS A 318 17.06 -16.62 9.16
CA LYS A 318 16.43 -17.76 8.52
C LYS A 318 15.02 -17.40 8.11
N VAL A 319 14.56 -17.96 6.99
CA VAL A 319 13.16 -17.90 6.60
C VAL A 319 12.62 -19.31 6.37
N VAL A 320 11.36 -19.53 6.70
CA VAL A 320 10.67 -20.81 6.48
C VAL A 320 9.34 -20.55 5.76
N VAL A 321 8.96 -21.51 4.92
CA VAL A 321 7.62 -21.52 4.30
C VAL A 321 6.70 -22.27 5.25
N ASP A 322 5.84 -21.56 5.95
CA ASP A 322 4.90 -22.14 6.92
C ASP A 322 3.75 -21.16 7.25
N ASP A 323 2.74 -21.65 7.96
CA ASP A 323 1.70 -20.82 8.57
C ASP A 323 2.21 -20.23 9.89
N GLY A 324 2.52 -18.93 9.88
CA GLY A 324 3.02 -18.23 11.06
C GLY A 324 2.00 -18.06 12.19
N ILE A 325 0.70 -18.05 11.89
CA ILE A 325 -0.36 -17.99 12.91
C ILE A 325 -0.38 -19.32 13.65
N LYS A 326 -0.38 -20.42 12.91
CA LYS A 326 -0.35 -21.77 13.48
C LYS A 326 0.93 -22.04 14.25
N LEU A 327 2.08 -21.62 13.72
CA LEU A 327 3.36 -21.73 14.42
C LEU A 327 3.30 -21.05 15.79
N ILE A 328 2.72 -19.84 15.87
CA ILE A 328 2.52 -19.13 17.14
C ILE A 328 1.55 -19.89 18.06
N GLU A 329 0.45 -20.42 17.53
CA GLU A 329 -0.53 -21.19 18.30
C GLU A 329 0.09 -22.45 18.93
N ASP A 330 0.90 -23.18 18.17
CA ASP A 330 1.55 -24.42 18.60
C ASP A 330 2.50 -24.20 19.80
N TYR A 331 3.09 -23.00 19.96
CA TYR A 331 3.88 -22.65 21.14
C TYR A 331 3.09 -22.71 22.46
N ALA A 332 1.76 -22.47 22.42
CA ALA A 332 0.92 -22.63 23.60
C ALA A 332 0.83 -24.10 24.05
N LEU A 333 0.91 -25.02 23.08
CA LEU A 333 0.69 -26.45 23.28
C LEU A 333 1.97 -27.17 23.72
N GLU A 334 3.12 -26.78 23.16
CA GLU A 334 4.36 -27.52 23.32
C GLU A 334 5.15 -27.21 24.60
N ARG A 335 4.70 -26.28 25.46
CA ARG A 335 5.38 -25.86 26.72
C ARG A 335 6.89 -25.71 26.53
N SER A 336 7.27 -24.78 25.66
CA SER A 336 8.64 -24.55 25.19
C SER A 336 9.68 -24.49 26.32
N ASN A 337 10.51 -25.55 26.42
CA ASN A 337 11.84 -25.52 27.05
C ASN A 337 12.90 -24.85 26.13
N GLY A 338 12.45 -24.07 25.15
CA GLY A 338 13.28 -23.44 24.12
C GLY A 338 13.65 -22.00 24.43
N ASN A 339 14.50 -21.41 23.57
CA ASN A 339 14.78 -19.98 23.62
C ASN A 339 13.48 -19.19 23.35
N LEU A 340 13.24 -18.13 24.11
CA LEU A 340 12.08 -17.26 23.94
C LEU A 340 12.42 -16.06 23.05
N PHE A 341 11.42 -15.54 22.35
CA PHE A 341 11.59 -14.38 21.48
C PHE A 341 11.61 -13.08 22.30
N HIS A 342 12.55 -12.19 21.97
CA HIS A 342 12.57 -10.84 22.56
C HIS A 342 11.49 -9.96 21.92
N ALA A 343 11.17 -10.21 20.65
CA ALA A 343 9.98 -9.68 20.03
C ALA A 343 9.38 -10.66 19.01
N ILE A 344 8.06 -10.62 18.88
CA ILE A 344 7.32 -11.19 17.76
C ILE A 344 6.74 -10.01 17.00
N MET A 345 7.04 -9.90 15.71
CA MET A 345 6.57 -8.85 14.83
C MET A 345 5.64 -9.46 13.77
N VAL A 346 4.40 -9.00 13.73
CA VAL A 346 3.35 -9.54 12.86
C VAL A 346 2.96 -8.48 11.85
N ASP A 347 3.18 -8.80 10.58
CA ASP A 347 2.87 -7.97 9.42
C ASP A 347 2.12 -8.85 8.42
N LEU A 348 0.87 -9.16 8.77
CA LEU A 348 -0.03 -9.99 7.99
C LEU A 348 -1.20 -9.16 7.53
N ASP A 349 -1.51 -9.27 6.24
CA ASP A 349 -2.70 -8.66 5.65
C ASP A 349 -3.90 -9.64 5.70
N GLU A 350 -5.11 -9.10 5.65
CA GLU A 350 -6.33 -9.87 5.41
C GLU A 350 -6.29 -10.49 4.01
N GLU A 351 -6.37 -11.81 3.94
CA GLU A 351 -6.23 -12.52 2.67
C GLU A 351 -7.53 -12.59 1.87
N ASP A 352 -8.69 -12.54 2.52
CA ASP A 352 -9.99 -12.60 1.87
C ASP A 352 -10.43 -11.21 1.38
N PRO A 353 -10.48 -10.96 0.05
CA PRO A 353 -10.91 -9.67 -0.48
C PRO A 353 -12.36 -9.30 -0.09
N MET A 354 -13.18 -10.28 0.32
CA MET A 354 -14.55 -10.06 0.77
C MET A 354 -14.64 -9.43 2.15
N ASN A 355 -13.61 -9.58 2.99
CA ASN A 355 -13.52 -8.98 4.31
C ASN A 355 -13.06 -7.51 4.27
N GLY A 356 -12.71 -7.01 3.07
CA GLY A 356 -12.17 -5.66 2.87
C GLY A 356 -10.67 -5.59 3.17
N ILE A 357 -10.10 -4.39 3.07
CA ILE A 357 -8.70 -4.16 3.46
C ILE A 357 -8.64 -4.14 4.99
N GLY A 358 -7.79 -4.97 5.57
CA GLY A 358 -7.59 -5.07 7.00
C GLY A 358 -6.28 -5.77 7.34
N ALA A 359 -5.79 -5.53 8.55
CA ALA A 359 -4.65 -6.24 9.11
C ALA A 359 -4.73 -6.16 10.66
N PRO A 360 -4.34 -7.20 11.40
CA PRO A 360 -4.06 -8.57 10.95
C PRO A 360 -5.35 -9.34 10.59
N PRO A 361 -5.24 -10.53 9.97
CA PRO A 361 -6.39 -11.39 9.70
C PRO A 361 -7.10 -11.85 10.98
N ALA A 362 -8.39 -12.14 10.89
CA ALA A 362 -9.22 -12.49 12.06
C ALA A 362 -8.73 -13.75 12.80
N GLU A 363 -8.11 -14.71 12.09
CA GLU A 363 -7.49 -15.90 12.66
C GLU A 363 -6.41 -15.56 13.68
N PHE A 364 -5.61 -14.51 13.44
CA PHE A 364 -4.56 -14.09 14.36
C PHE A 364 -5.12 -13.55 15.68
N LEU A 365 -6.34 -13.00 15.66
CA LEU A 365 -7.01 -12.44 16.84
C LEU A 365 -7.66 -13.50 17.73
N GLN A 366 -7.56 -14.79 17.38
CA GLN A 366 -8.04 -15.87 18.22
C GLN A 366 -7.28 -15.93 19.56
N MET A 367 -8.01 -16.25 20.63
CA MET A 367 -7.46 -16.27 21.98
C MET A 367 -6.29 -17.26 22.13
N SER A 368 -6.38 -18.43 21.48
CA SER A 368 -5.32 -19.44 21.49
C SER A 368 -4.03 -18.92 20.87
N VAL A 369 -4.11 -18.23 19.73
CA VAL A 369 -2.97 -17.59 19.05
C VAL A 369 -2.35 -16.51 19.94
N LEU A 370 -3.14 -15.58 20.49
CA LEU A 370 -2.62 -14.53 21.36
C LEU A 370 -1.93 -15.09 22.62
N VAL A 371 -2.48 -16.15 23.21
CA VAL A 371 -1.86 -16.87 24.34
C VAL A 371 -0.57 -17.54 23.90
N GLY A 372 -0.53 -18.19 22.74
CA GLY A 372 0.67 -18.77 22.14
C GLY A 372 1.77 -17.73 21.93
N ALA A 373 1.42 -16.56 21.38
CA ALA A 373 2.35 -15.44 21.22
C ALA A 373 2.95 -15.00 22.56
N ARG A 374 2.10 -14.84 23.59
CA ARG A 374 2.58 -14.49 24.94
C ARG A 374 3.52 -15.56 25.51
N MET A 375 3.22 -16.84 25.30
CA MET A 375 4.04 -17.95 25.80
C MET A 375 5.38 -18.11 25.07
N ALA A 376 5.44 -17.71 23.79
CA ALA A 376 6.66 -17.71 23.00
C ALA A 376 7.61 -16.53 23.30
N LEU A 377 7.12 -15.50 23.98
CA LEU A 377 7.88 -14.30 24.32
C LEU A 377 8.69 -14.44 25.62
N HIS A 378 9.85 -13.79 25.62
CA HIS A 378 10.67 -13.56 26.81
C HIS A 378 9.82 -12.84 27.89
N PRO A 379 10.11 -12.97 29.20
CA PRO A 379 9.37 -12.26 30.25
C PRO A 379 9.29 -10.74 30.08
N GLU A 380 10.29 -10.16 29.44
CA GLU A 380 10.36 -8.73 29.04
C GLU A 380 10.19 -8.52 27.52
N GLY A 381 9.66 -9.52 26.83
CA GLY A 381 9.42 -9.49 25.40
C GLY A 381 8.15 -8.70 25.02
N ILE A 382 8.07 -8.35 23.74
CA ILE A 382 6.95 -7.58 23.18
C ILE A 382 6.37 -8.26 21.93
N LEU A 383 5.06 -8.19 21.78
CA LEU A 383 4.36 -8.47 20.54
C LEU A 383 4.12 -7.13 19.83
N VAL A 384 4.50 -7.02 18.55
CA VAL A 384 4.34 -5.83 17.71
C VAL A 384 3.51 -6.21 16.49
N VAL A 385 2.41 -5.52 16.24
CA VAL A 385 1.46 -5.87 15.20
C VAL A 385 1.15 -4.64 14.34
N ASN A 386 1.34 -4.76 13.03
CA ASN A 386 0.81 -3.79 12.07
C ASN A 386 -0.71 -3.98 11.96
N VAL A 387 -1.47 -2.90 12.12
CA VAL A 387 -2.93 -2.93 12.14
C VAL A 387 -3.49 -1.93 11.16
N ILE A 388 -4.36 -2.40 10.27
CA ILE A 388 -5.21 -1.57 9.42
C ILE A 388 -6.65 -1.82 9.87
N PRO A 389 -7.27 -0.88 10.62
CA PRO A 389 -8.58 -1.11 11.20
C PRO A 389 -9.67 -1.00 10.14
N SER A 390 -10.43 -2.07 9.92
CA SER A 390 -11.56 -2.04 8.98
C SER A 390 -12.74 -1.19 9.46
N ASN A 391 -12.91 -1.04 10.79
CA ASN A 391 -13.79 -0.04 11.41
C ASN A 391 -13.47 0.13 12.91
N GLU A 392 -13.98 1.21 13.51
CA GLU A 392 -13.75 1.55 14.93
C GLU A 392 -14.20 0.46 15.91
N SER A 393 -15.30 -0.24 15.63
CA SER A 393 -15.86 -1.25 16.54
C SER A 393 -14.99 -2.52 16.58
N LEU A 394 -14.49 -2.96 15.42
CA LEU A 394 -13.58 -4.09 15.31
C LEU A 394 -12.23 -3.75 15.97
N TYR A 395 -11.72 -2.54 15.73
CA TYR A 395 -10.52 -2.05 16.39
C TYR A 395 -10.67 -2.06 17.92
N ALA A 396 -11.76 -1.50 18.46
CA ALA A 396 -12.01 -1.50 19.91
C ALA A 396 -12.14 -2.91 20.50
N ASN A 397 -12.70 -3.87 19.75
CA ASN A 397 -12.79 -5.27 20.17
C ASN A 397 -11.43 -5.95 20.16
N MET A 398 -10.61 -5.70 19.13
CA MET A 398 -9.22 -6.16 19.05
C MET A 398 -8.43 -5.68 20.28
N ILE A 399 -8.46 -4.39 20.61
CA ILE A 399 -7.79 -3.83 21.80
C ILE A 399 -8.18 -4.59 23.09
N LYS A 400 -9.48 -4.87 23.28
CA LYS A 400 -9.97 -5.64 24.44
C LYS A 400 -9.44 -7.08 24.46
N LEU A 401 -9.20 -7.71 23.32
CA LEU A 401 -8.62 -9.06 23.25
C LEU A 401 -7.16 -9.04 23.70
N PHE A 402 -6.36 -8.10 23.18
CA PHE A 402 -4.97 -7.92 23.63
C PHE A 402 -4.87 -7.64 25.13
N GLN A 403 -5.72 -6.75 25.67
CA GLN A 403 -5.74 -6.42 27.11
C GLN A 403 -6.14 -7.60 28.02
N LYS A 404 -6.80 -8.64 27.50
CA LYS A 404 -7.10 -9.86 28.28
C LYS A 404 -5.89 -10.78 28.43
N VAL A 405 -4.93 -10.70 27.51
CA VAL A 405 -3.80 -11.63 27.42
C VAL A 405 -2.49 -10.96 27.87
N PHE A 406 -2.26 -9.72 27.46
CA PHE A 406 -1.03 -8.98 27.72
C PHE A 406 -1.14 -8.03 28.91
N CYS A 407 0.00 -7.65 29.48
CA CYS A 407 0.04 -6.88 30.71
C CYS A 407 -0.21 -5.39 30.47
N GLU A 408 0.46 -4.82 29.47
CA GLU A 408 0.27 -3.45 29.03
C GLU A 408 0.16 -3.42 27.51
N LEU A 409 -0.60 -2.46 27.00
CA LEU A 409 -0.77 -2.21 25.58
C LEU A 409 -0.34 -0.78 25.27
N TYR A 410 0.32 -0.63 24.14
CA TYR A 410 0.72 0.64 23.60
C TYR A 410 0.31 0.71 22.13
N GLU A 411 0.11 1.93 21.65
CA GLU A 411 -0.24 2.23 20.28
C GLU A 411 0.66 3.33 19.72
N LEU A 412 0.91 3.24 18.43
CA LEU A 412 1.59 4.25 17.64
C LEU A 412 0.82 4.41 16.34
N LYS A 413 0.23 5.58 16.12
CA LYS A 413 -0.44 5.91 14.85
C LYS A 413 0.62 6.31 13.81
N VAL A 414 0.66 5.62 12.68
CA VAL A 414 1.54 5.98 11.57
C VAL A 414 1.00 7.28 10.96
N GLU A 415 1.86 8.30 10.86
CA GLU A 415 1.48 9.58 10.26
C GLU A 415 1.08 9.40 8.79
N ASP A 416 0.01 10.08 8.38
CA ASP A 416 -0.53 10.08 7.00
C ASP A 416 -0.99 8.72 6.45
N GLU A 417 -1.02 7.66 7.27
CA GLU A 417 -1.61 6.36 6.93
C GLU A 417 -2.76 5.99 7.88
N GLU A 418 -3.58 5.02 7.45
CA GLU A 418 -4.62 4.42 8.30
C GLU A 418 -4.03 3.37 9.26
N ASN A 419 -2.72 3.13 9.19
CA ASN A 419 -2.02 2.11 9.94
C ASN A 419 -1.77 2.51 11.40
N PHE A 420 -1.93 1.54 12.28
CA PHE A 420 -1.54 1.60 13.68
C PHE A 420 -0.53 0.50 13.95
N VAL A 421 0.47 0.79 14.79
CA VAL A 421 1.31 -0.25 15.38
C VAL A 421 0.84 -0.48 16.79
N ILE A 422 0.36 -1.69 17.06
CA ILE A 422 -0.05 -2.14 18.39
C ILE A 422 1.08 -2.92 19.02
N ILE A 423 1.43 -2.56 20.26
CA ILE A 423 2.56 -3.12 20.99
C ILE A 423 2.07 -3.65 22.33
N ALA A 424 2.14 -4.96 22.53
CA ALA A 424 1.67 -5.62 23.74
C ALA A 424 2.84 -6.22 24.52
N THR A 425 2.90 -5.97 25.83
CA THR A 425 4.03 -6.40 26.68
C THR A 425 3.67 -7.58 27.56
N VAL A 426 4.65 -8.48 27.77
CA VAL A 426 4.47 -9.64 28.66
C VAL A 426 4.39 -9.19 30.13
N SER A 427 5.25 -8.25 30.51
CA SER A 427 5.34 -7.67 31.86
C SER A 427 5.14 -6.15 31.83
N PRO A 428 4.79 -5.52 32.96
CA PRO A 428 4.76 -4.07 33.01
C PRO A 428 6.14 -3.51 32.71
N ILE A 429 6.21 -2.50 31.84
CA ILE A 429 7.44 -1.71 31.65
C ILE A 429 7.76 -0.93 32.95
N GLY A 430 6.76 -0.76 33.83
CA GLY A 430 6.89 -0.12 35.14
C GLY A 430 7.14 1.40 35.02
N SER A 431 7.40 2.06 36.15
CA SER A 431 7.87 3.45 36.20
C SER A 431 9.23 3.68 35.51
N VAL A 432 9.79 2.64 34.90
CA VAL A 432 10.96 2.68 34.02
C VAL A 432 10.67 3.46 32.75
N ALA A 433 9.44 3.58 32.24
CA ALA A 433 9.14 4.49 31.12
C ALA A 433 9.44 5.98 31.43
N LYS A 434 9.32 6.41 32.70
CA LYS A 434 9.75 7.76 33.14
C LYS A 434 11.27 7.88 33.34
N LYS A 435 12.01 6.77 33.23
CA LYS A 435 13.46 6.64 33.44
C LYS A 435 14.19 5.89 32.32
N MET A 436 13.51 5.54 31.21
CA MET A 436 14.12 5.05 29.98
C MET A 436 14.87 6.23 29.41
N LYS A 437 16.07 6.44 29.95
CA LYS A 437 16.98 7.41 29.42
C LYS A 437 17.14 7.02 27.95
N LYS A 438 16.99 8.00 27.08
CA LYS A 438 17.31 7.96 25.65
C LYS A 438 18.81 7.67 25.48
N GLN A 439 19.20 6.46 25.85
CA GLN A 439 20.57 5.97 26.00
C GLN A 439 20.53 4.43 25.89
N GLY A 440 21.65 3.81 25.55
CA GLY A 440 21.76 2.35 25.38
C GLY A 440 22.01 1.97 23.92
N GLY A 441 22.41 0.73 23.71
CA GLY A 441 22.83 0.24 22.39
C GLY A 441 21.69 0.24 21.39
N ILE A 442 20.50 -0.18 21.83
CA ILE A 442 19.29 -0.16 21.00
C ILE A 442 18.81 1.25 20.68
N TYR A 443 18.82 2.16 21.65
CA TYR A 443 18.40 3.54 21.41
C TYR A 443 19.26 4.22 20.34
N GLU A 444 20.58 4.08 20.40
CA GLU A 444 21.48 4.66 19.40
C GLU A 444 21.24 4.07 18.00
N LYS A 445 20.93 2.77 17.90
CA LYS A 445 20.59 2.14 16.62
C LYS A 445 19.26 2.64 16.05
N LEU A 446 18.25 2.84 16.91
CA LEU A 446 16.96 3.43 16.53
C LEU A 446 17.14 4.87 16.04
N LYS A 447 17.97 5.65 16.73
CA LYS A 447 18.31 7.02 16.32
C LYS A 447 18.94 7.09 14.94
N GLN A 448 19.85 6.18 14.60
CA GLN A 448 20.45 6.11 13.27
C GLN A 448 19.44 5.77 12.15
N LEU A 449 18.26 5.27 12.49
CA LEU A 449 17.15 5.00 11.56
C LEU A 449 16.08 6.09 11.60
N ASP A 450 16.36 7.25 12.21
CA ASP A 450 15.40 8.35 12.39
C ASP A 450 14.10 7.91 13.10
N CYS A 451 14.22 6.94 14.02
CA CYS A 451 13.09 6.41 14.77
C CYS A 451 12.77 7.19 16.05
N GLU A 452 13.58 8.20 16.42
CA GLU A 452 13.37 9.01 17.65
C GLU A 452 11.99 9.67 17.65
N ARG A 453 11.53 10.18 16.49
CA ARG A 453 10.21 10.81 16.35
C ARG A 453 9.05 9.88 16.70
N PHE A 454 9.18 8.60 16.36
CA PHE A 454 8.15 7.59 16.59
C PHE A 454 8.11 7.15 18.05
N ILE A 455 9.27 7.06 18.71
CA ILE A 455 9.37 6.71 20.14
C ILE A 455 8.57 7.69 21.00
N ASP A 456 8.65 8.99 20.72
CA ASP A 456 7.93 10.02 21.47
C ASP A 456 6.41 9.99 21.23
N CYS A 457 5.96 9.32 20.17
CA CYS A 457 4.55 9.15 19.82
C CYS A 457 3.90 7.89 20.40
N ILE A 458 4.67 6.98 21.02
CA ILE A 458 4.14 5.77 21.64
C ILE A 458 3.26 6.13 22.83
N LYS A 459 1.98 5.74 22.78
CA LYS A 459 1.01 5.99 23.85
C LYS A 459 0.56 4.70 24.48
N LYS A 460 0.27 4.71 25.78
CA LYS A 460 -0.33 3.58 26.48
C LYS A 460 -1.86 3.61 26.29
N THR A 461 -2.46 2.45 25.98
CA THR A 461 -3.89 2.31 25.66
C THR A 461 -4.69 1.58 26.73
#